data_AF-A0A932KB08-F1
#
_entry.id   AF-A0A932KB08-F1
#
_cell.length_a   1.000
_cell.length_b   1.000
_cell.length_c   1.000
_cell.angle_alpha   90.00
_cell.angle_beta   90.00
_cell.angle_gamma   90.00
#
_symmetry.space_group_name_H-M   'P 1'
#
loop_
_entity.id
_entity.type
_entity.pdbx_description
1 polymer ?
#
loop_
_entity_poly.entity_id
_entity_poly.type
_entity_poly.pdbx_seq_one_letter_code
_entity_poly.pdbx_strand_id
1 'polypeptide(L)'
;MSHAHELYTELLTLLRAMLSHYRQLLELSQREREILTAACLSTLLDITTQKETLILELSMMEEGRQLLLRKLAEQLEVSPAELTLGRLSTLAPQPFADAFQDCRTDLAALVQEISQANERNTVLLSSSLDCVRMSLGLLTRLLEPAPTYGSSGHLDTTSTGGKVLYKCV
;
A
#
# COMPACT_ATOMS: atom_id res chain seq x y z
N MET A 1 -2.30 22.59 20.05
CA MET A 1 -2.47 23.14 18.69
C MET A 1 -1.20 23.03 17.83
N SER A 2 -0.06 23.64 18.19
CA SER A 2 1.19 23.56 17.38
C SER A 2 1.62 22.12 17.05
N HIS A 3 1.70 21.26 18.07
CA HIS A 3 2.30 19.92 17.90
C HIS A 3 1.56 19.01 16.89
N ALA A 4 0.23 19.09 16.82
CA ALA A 4 -0.53 18.35 15.81
C ALA A 4 -0.25 18.87 14.38
N HIS A 5 0.00 20.16 14.20
CA HIS A 5 0.36 20.75 12.89
C HIS A 5 1.76 20.32 12.45
N GLU A 6 2.71 20.24 13.39
CA GLU A 6 4.04 19.67 13.15
C GLU A 6 3.92 18.22 12.66
N LEU A 7 3.18 17.36 13.39
CA LEU A 7 2.98 15.96 13.03
C LEU A 7 2.25 15.77 11.69
N TYR A 8 1.26 16.61 11.35
CA TYR A 8 0.63 16.59 10.02
C TYR A 8 1.63 16.98 8.91
N THR A 9 2.49 17.97 9.16
CA THR A 9 3.51 18.43 8.21
C THR A 9 4.57 17.36 7.98
N GLU A 10 5.06 16.73 9.05
CA GLU A 10 6.01 15.59 8.98
C GLU A 10 5.40 14.43 8.20
N LEU A 11 4.15 14.04 8.50
CA LEU A 11 3.49 12.93 7.82
C LEU A 11 3.26 13.21 6.33
N LEU A 12 2.80 14.41 5.96
CA LEU A 12 2.63 14.80 4.55
C LEU A 12 3.96 14.82 3.79
N THR A 13 5.03 15.31 4.42
CA THR A 13 6.37 15.34 3.82
C THR A 13 6.88 13.93 3.58
N LEU A 14 6.71 13.03 4.56
CA LEU A 14 7.07 11.63 4.46
C LEU A 14 6.28 10.90 3.36
N LEU A 15 4.95 11.07 3.32
CA LEU A 15 4.08 10.45 2.30
C LEU A 15 4.45 10.91 0.88
N ARG A 16 4.76 12.20 0.68
CA ARG A 16 5.25 12.74 -0.60
C ARG A 16 6.62 12.18 -0.99
N ALA A 17 7.51 11.99 -0.02
CA ALA A 17 8.80 11.35 -0.25
C ALA A 17 8.62 9.88 -0.65
N MET A 18 7.77 9.11 0.05
CA MET A 18 7.41 7.73 -0.30
C MET A 18 6.83 7.65 -1.72
N LEU A 19 5.88 8.52 -2.07
CA LEU A 19 5.31 8.64 -3.43
C LEU A 19 6.39 8.79 -4.51
N SER A 20 7.42 9.60 -4.26
CA SER A 20 8.55 9.77 -5.19
C SER A 20 9.36 8.47 -5.36
N HIS A 21 9.69 7.78 -4.26
CA HIS A 21 10.48 6.54 -4.31
C HIS A 21 9.71 5.42 -5.03
N TYR A 22 8.40 5.31 -4.83
CA TYR A 22 7.57 4.36 -5.57
C TYR A 22 7.48 4.66 -7.08
N ARG A 23 7.38 5.94 -7.47
CA ARG A 23 7.42 6.33 -8.89
C ARG A 23 8.76 5.96 -9.54
N GLN A 24 9.88 6.20 -8.85
CA GLN A 24 11.21 5.78 -9.31
C GLN A 24 11.35 4.25 -9.42
N LEU A 25 10.84 3.51 -8.43
CA LEU A 25 10.87 2.04 -8.41
C LEU A 25 10.03 1.43 -9.56
N LEU A 26 8.93 2.09 -9.94
CA LEU A 26 8.13 1.75 -11.11
C LEU A 26 8.89 2.03 -12.42
N GLU A 27 9.50 3.22 -12.57
CA GLU A 27 10.31 3.58 -13.74
C GLU A 27 11.47 2.59 -13.95
N LEU A 28 12.24 2.29 -12.90
CA LEU A 28 13.33 1.31 -12.95
C LEU A 28 12.83 -0.09 -13.35
N SER A 29 11.65 -0.51 -12.89
CA SER A 29 11.04 -1.78 -13.28
C SER A 29 10.55 -1.79 -14.74
N GLN A 30 10.11 -0.65 -15.27
CA GLN A 30 9.75 -0.51 -16.69
C GLN A 30 11.00 -0.53 -17.59
N ARG A 31 12.10 0.09 -17.15
CA ARG A 31 13.40 0.14 -17.85
C ARG A 31 14.13 -1.20 -17.83
N GLU A 32 14.04 -1.95 -16.73
CA GLU A 32 14.56 -3.31 -16.61
C GLU A 32 14.01 -4.23 -17.71
N ARG A 33 12.70 -4.19 -17.93
CA ARG A 33 12.01 -4.96 -18.99
C ARG A 33 12.59 -4.68 -20.39
N GLU A 34 12.89 -3.43 -20.70
CA GLU A 34 13.46 -3.02 -22.00
C GLU A 34 14.89 -3.53 -22.18
N ILE A 35 15.67 -3.53 -21.11
CA ILE A 35 17.05 -4.03 -21.10
C ILE A 35 17.11 -5.56 -21.12
N LEU A 36 16.16 -6.25 -20.47
CA LEU A 36 16.00 -7.70 -20.57
C LEU A 36 15.72 -8.14 -22.01
N THR A 37 14.92 -7.37 -22.78
CA THR A 37 14.75 -7.62 -24.22
C THR A 37 16.00 -7.33 -25.07
N ALA A 38 16.97 -6.57 -24.55
CA ALA A 38 18.23 -6.22 -25.21
C ALA A 38 19.46 -7.01 -24.69
N ALA A 39 19.29 -7.91 -23.72
CA ALA A 39 20.31 -8.80 -23.16
C ALA A 39 21.58 -8.11 -22.57
N CYS A 40 21.47 -6.88 -22.04
CA CYS A 40 22.61 -6.19 -21.42
C CYS A 40 22.73 -6.49 -19.90
N LEU A 41 23.67 -7.36 -19.52
CA LEU A 41 23.82 -7.82 -18.13
C LEU A 41 24.33 -6.75 -17.15
N SER A 42 25.25 -5.87 -17.56
CA SER A 42 25.81 -4.85 -16.66
C SER A 42 24.74 -3.84 -16.24
N THR A 43 24.00 -3.29 -17.21
CA THR A 43 22.91 -2.34 -16.94
C THR A 43 21.76 -2.98 -16.15
N LEU A 44 21.56 -4.30 -16.26
CA LEU A 44 20.61 -5.02 -15.42
C LEU A 44 21.04 -5.02 -13.94
N LEU A 45 22.32 -5.29 -13.65
CA LEU A 45 22.85 -5.25 -12.28
C LEU A 45 22.79 -3.83 -11.68
N ASP A 46 23.09 -2.81 -12.48
CA ASP A 46 22.98 -1.41 -12.05
C ASP A 46 21.53 -1.04 -11.68
N ILE A 47 20.54 -1.57 -12.41
CA ILE A 47 19.12 -1.34 -12.10
C ILE A 47 18.69 -2.12 -10.85
N THR A 48 19.08 -3.39 -10.72
CA THR A 48 18.74 -4.20 -9.54
C THR A 48 19.24 -3.56 -8.25
N THR A 49 20.50 -3.10 -8.23
CA THR A 49 21.10 -2.43 -7.05
C THR A 49 20.39 -1.12 -6.69
N GLN A 50 20.05 -0.27 -7.67
CA GLN A 50 19.24 0.93 -7.43
C GLN A 50 17.86 0.60 -6.82
N LYS A 51 17.22 -0.47 -7.30
CA LYS A 51 15.91 -0.92 -6.78
C LYS A 51 16.03 -1.44 -5.34
N GLU A 52 17.08 -2.18 -5.02
CA GLU A 52 17.36 -2.64 -3.65
C GLU A 52 17.55 -1.47 -2.68
N THR A 53 18.28 -0.41 -3.08
CA THR A 53 18.41 0.82 -2.27
C THR A 53 17.06 1.47 -2.00
N LEU A 54 16.24 1.72 -3.04
CA LEU A 54 14.92 2.32 -2.89
C LEU A 54 14.00 1.51 -1.98
N ILE A 55 14.08 0.17 -2.03
CA ILE A 55 13.28 -0.74 -1.20
C ILE A 55 13.67 -0.62 0.28
N LEU A 56 14.96 -0.50 0.59
CA LEU A 56 15.44 -0.30 1.97
C LEU A 56 15.00 1.08 2.51
N GLU A 57 15.13 2.13 1.70
CA GLU A 57 14.68 3.49 2.05
C GLU A 57 13.17 3.53 2.30
N LEU A 58 12.37 2.93 1.42
CA LEU A 58 10.92 2.79 1.59
C LEU A 58 10.53 2.03 2.85
N SER A 59 11.31 1.02 3.24
CA SER A 59 11.09 0.26 4.48
C SER A 59 11.31 1.13 5.72
N MET A 60 12.38 1.93 5.75
CA MET A 60 12.63 2.90 6.82
C MET A 60 11.57 4.01 6.87
N MET A 61 11.11 4.49 5.71
CA MET A 61 10.02 5.46 5.63
C MET A 61 8.71 4.91 6.20
N GLU A 62 8.40 3.65 5.92
CA GLU A 62 7.20 2.96 6.43
C GLU A 62 7.22 2.83 7.97
N GLU A 63 8.37 2.52 8.58
CA GLU A 63 8.52 2.55 10.04
C GLU A 63 8.28 3.95 10.62
N GLY A 64 8.89 4.98 10.01
CA GLY A 64 8.65 6.39 10.38
C GLY A 64 7.17 6.79 10.25
N ARG A 65 6.50 6.30 9.21
CA ARG A 65 5.07 6.56 8.95
C ARG A 65 4.19 5.95 10.03
N GLN A 66 4.47 4.71 10.43
CA GLN A 66 3.77 4.07 11.54
C GLN A 66 4.00 4.79 12.88
N LEU A 67 5.21 5.30 13.12
CA LEU A 67 5.51 6.10 14.32
C LEU A 67 4.70 7.41 14.33
N LEU A 68 4.64 8.13 13.22
CA LEU A 68 3.87 9.38 13.09
C LEU A 68 2.36 9.15 13.24
N LEU A 69 1.81 8.07 12.66
CA LEU A 69 0.40 7.73 12.85
C LEU A 69 0.06 7.39 14.31
N ARG A 70 0.94 6.69 15.05
CA ARG A 70 0.72 6.41 16.47
C ARG A 70 0.66 7.70 17.29
N LYS A 71 1.63 8.61 17.09
CA LYS A 71 1.63 9.95 17.73
C LYS A 71 0.38 10.76 17.41
N LEU A 72 -0.07 10.75 16.14
CA LEU A 72 -1.30 11.44 15.74
C LEU A 72 -2.56 10.79 16.33
N ALA A 73 -2.62 9.47 16.39
CA ALA A 73 -3.73 8.74 17.00
C ALA A 73 -3.85 9.03 18.50
N GLU A 74 -2.73 9.09 19.22
CA GLU A 74 -2.64 9.54 20.61
C GLU A 74 -3.10 11.00 20.78
N GLN A 75 -2.68 11.92 19.91
CA GLN A 75 -3.10 13.34 19.91
C GLN A 75 -4.58 13.55 19.63
N LEU A 76 -5.22 12.64 18.89
CA LEU A 76 -6.59 12.73 18.40
C LEU A 76 -7.57 11.81 19.16
N GLU A 77 -7.11 11.10 20.19
CA GLU A 77 -7.88 10.15 21.01
C GLU A 77 -8.63 9.08 20.19
N VAL A 78 -8.00 8.58 19.11
CA VAL A 78 -8.57 7.59 18.18
C VAL A 78 -7.65 6.39 17.98
N SER A 79 -8.18 5.27 17.51
CA SER A 79 -7.40 4.06 17.25
C SER A 79 -6.41 4.27 16.10
N PRO A 80 -5.11 3.91 16.25
CA PRO A 80 -4.13 3.96 15.14
C PRO A 80 -4.54 3.09 13.94
N ALA A 81 -5.33 2.04 14.17
CA ALA A 81 -5.83 1.14 13.11
C ALA A 81 -6.96 1.75 12.26
N GLU A 82 -7.60 2.82 12.75
CA GLU A 82 -8.69 3.53 12.08
C GLU A 82 -8.20 4.81 11.37
N LEU A 83 -6.93 5.18 11.57
CA LEU A 83 -6.31 6.41 11.08
C LEU A 83 -5.90 6.32 9.59
N THR A 84 -6.89 6.12 8.71
CA THR A 84 -6.73 6.17 7.25
C THR A 84 -6.47 7.60 6.76
N LEU A 85 -5.94 7.76 5.54
CA LEU A 85 -5.79 9.09 4.91
C LEU A 85 -7.14 9.79 4.70
N GLY A 86 -8.20 9.02 4.42
CA GLY A 86 -9.56 9.55 4.37
C GLY A 86 -10.05 10.03 5.75
N ARG A 87 -9.72 9.31 6.83
CA ARG A 87 -10.05 9.78 8.18
C ARG A 87 -9.25 11.03 8.55
N LEU A 88 -7.96 11.08 8.23
CA LEU A 88 -7.10 12.25 8.42
C LEU A 88 -7.62 13.47 7.65
N SER A 89 -8.06 13.34 6.40
CA SER A 89 -8.64 14.48 5.66
C SER A 89 -9.94 15.00 6.27
N THR A 90 -10.68 14.20 7.03
CA THR A 90 -11.87 14.66 7.78
C THR A 90 -11.59 15.22 9.18
N LEU A 91 -10.46 14.87 9.79
CA LEU A 91 -10.09 15.30 11.16
C LEU A 91 -9.10 16.48 11.19
N ALA A 92 -8.27 16.62 10.16
CA ALA A 92 -7.28 17.68 10.09
C ALA A 92 -7.92 19.03 9.72
N PRO A 93 -7.45 20.16 10.28
CA PRO A 93 -7.88 21.48 9.84
C PRO A 93 -7.31 21.79 8.45
N GLN A 94 -7.91 22.77 7.75
CA GLN A 94 -7.30 23.30 6.53
C GLN A 94 -5.97 24.03 6.86
N PRO A 95 -4.94 23.95 5.98
CA PRO A 95 -4.92 23.34 4.65
C PRO A 95 -4.57 21.84 4.61
N PHE A 96 -4.44 21.17 5.77
CA PHE A 96 -3.96 19.79 5.83
C PHE A 96 -4.99 18.78 5.32
N ALA A 97 -6.29 19.07 5.49
CA ALA A 97 -7.37 18.23 4.96
C ALA A 97 -7.25 18.01 3.45
N ASP A 98 -7.12 19.08 2.69
CA ASP A 98 -6.93 19.04 1.23
C ASP A 98 -5.63 18.30 0.88
N ALA A 99 -4.52 18.64 1.55
CA ALA A 99 -3.23 18.00 1.30
C ALA A 99 -3.22 16.47 1.57
N PHE A 100 -3.99 15.98 2.56
CA PHE A 100 -4.18 14.54 2.78
C PHE A 100 -5.05 13.90 1.70
N GLN A 101 -6.08 14.59 1.22
CA GLN A 101 -6.94 14.10 0.14
C GLN A 101 -6.23 14.07 -1.22
N ASP A 102 -5.34 15.03 -1.48
CA ASP A 102 -4.42 15.02 -2.64
C ASP A 102 -3.46 13.83 -2.56
N CYS A 103 -2.75 13.67 -1.44
CA CYS A 103 -1.83 12.53 -1.24
C CYS A 103 -2.55 11.18 -1.36
N ARG A 104 -3.79 11.08 -0.88
CA ARG A 104 -4.64 9.89 -1.01
C ARG A 104 -4.95 9.59 -2.48
N THR A 105 -5.23 10.63 -3.28
CA THR A 105 -5.54 10.50 -4.71
C THR A 105 -4.30 10.08 -5.51
N ASP A 106 -3.16 10.72 -5.24
CA ASP A 106 -1.85 10.38 -5.82
C ASP A 106 -1.44 8.92 -5.51
N LEU A 107 -1.63 8.49 -4.26
CA LEU A 107 -1.35 7.11 -3.84
C LEU A 107 -2.28 6.12 -4.55
N ALA A 108 -3.57 6.41 -4.65
CA ALA A 108 -4.53 5.53 -5.34
C ALA A 108 -4.20 5.38 -6.84
N ALA A 109 -3.80 6.47 -7.51
CA ALA A 109 -3.40 6.44 -8.92
C ALA A 109 -2.13 5.59 -9.12
N LEU A 110 -1.10 5.82 -8.32
CA LEU A 110 0.15 5.04 -8.33
C LEU A 110 -0.11 3.54 -8.06
N VAL A 111 -0.97 3.24 -7.08
CA VAL A 111 -1.42 1.88 -6.73
C VAL A 111 -2.04 1.17 -7.93
N GLN A 112 -2.88 1.85 -8.72
CA GLN A 112 -3.44 1.30 -9.95
C GLN A 112 -2.38 1.13 -11.06
N GLU A 113 -1.48 2.11 -11.22
CA GLU A 113 -0.42 2.06 -12.25
C GLU A 113 0.52 0.86 -12.04
N ILE A 114 0.96 0.63 -10.79
CA ILE A 114 1.76 -0.54 -10.42
C ILE A 114 0.97 -1.83 -10.64
N SER A 115 -0.32 -1.87 -10.27
CA SER A 115 -1.14 -3.07 -10.44
C SER A 115 -1.28 -3.45 -11.92
N GLN A 116 -1.51 -2.47 -12.81
CA GLN A 116 -1.53 -2.67 -14.26
C GLN A 116 -0.16 -3.07 -14.82
N ALA A 117 0.95 -2.57 -14.24
CA ALA A 117 2.28 -3.02 -14.60
C ALA A 117 2.49 -4.50 -14.21
N ASN A 118 2.08 -4.90 -13.00
CA ASN A 118 2.18 -6.29 -12.52
C ASN A 118 1.41 -7.28 -13.40
N GLU A 119 0.16 -6.95 -13.79
CA GLU A 119 -0.66 -7.79 -14.67
C GLU A 119 -0.03 -8.02 -16.06
N ARG A 120 0.76 -7.08 -16.55
CA ARG A 120 1.47 -7.18 -17.84
C ARG A 120 2.77 -8.01 -17.77
N ASN A 121 3.22 -8.37 -16.57
CA ASN A 121 4.60 -8.79 -16.29
C ASN A 121 4.75 -10.24 -15.76
N THR A 122 3.78 -11.12 -16.01
CA THR A 122 3.54 -12.39 -15.30
C THR A 122 4.61 -13.49 -15.39
N VAL A 123 5.68 -13.35 -16.18
CA VAL A 123 6.63 -14.46 -16.47
C VAL A 123 8.11 -14.15 -16.13
N LEU A 124 8.49 -12.89 -15.87
CA LEU A 124 9.91 -12.51 -15.66
C LEU A 124 10.18 -11.59 -14.45
N LEU A 125 9.14 -11.18 -13.71
CA LEU A 125 9.21 -10.00 -12.83
C LEU A 125 8.67 -10.24 -11.41
N SER A 126 8.73 -11.47 -10.88
CA SER A 126 8.27 -11.77 -9.52
C SER A 126 9.00 -10.95 -8.46
N SER A 127 10.33 -11.08 -8.35
CA SER A 127 11.09 -10.60 -7.19
C SER A 127 10.98 -9.09 -6.92
N SER A 128 11.05 -8.26 -7.97
CA SER A 128 10.96 -6.81 -7.78
C SER A 128 9.53 -6.31 -7.59
N LEU A 129 8.57 -6.83 -8.34
CA LEU A 129 7.18 -6.38 -8.28
C LEU A 129 6.40 -7.00 -7.12
N ASP A 130 6.85 -8.15 -6.57
CA ASP A 130 6.40 -8.66 -5.28
C ASP A 130 6.73 -7.69 -4.14
N CYS A 131 7.90 -7.03 -4.18
CA CYS A 131 8.22 -5.98 -3.21
C CYS A 131 7.28 -4.78 -3.34
N VAL A 132 7.06 -4.28 -4.56
CA VAL A 132 6.09 -3.19 -4.77
C VAL A 132 4.68 -3.63 -4.37
N ARG A 133 4.28 -4.89 -4.60
CA ARG A 133 2.99 -5.46 -4.14
C ARG A 133 2.90 -5.56 -2.61
N MET A 134 4.00 -5.88 -1.92
CA MET A 134 4.07 -5.92 -0.47
C MET A 134 3.90 -4.52 0.13
N SER A 135 4.63 -3.54 -0.41
CA SER A 135 4.50 -2.13 -0.09
C SER A 135 3.11 -1.56 -0.41
N LEU A 136 2.52 -1.95 -1.53
CA LEU A 136 1.12 -1.73 -1.88
C LEU A 136 0.21 -2.21 -0.75
N GLY A 137 0.37 -3.44 -0.27
CA GLY A 137 -0.40 -3.99 0.85
C GLY A 137 -0.27 -3.21 2.18
N LEU A 138 0.75 -2.36 2.33
CA LEU A 138 0.90 -1.42 3.45
C LEU A 138 0.24 -0.07 3.15
N LEU A 139 0.30 0.42 1.91
CA LEU A 139 -0.42 1.61 1.44
C LEU A 139 -1.94 1.39 1.34
N THR A 140 -2.43 0.21 0.97
CA THR A 140 -3.86 -0.07 0.89
C THR A 140 -4.52 0.03 2.27
N ARG A 141 -3.79 -0.30 3.36
CA ARG A 141 -4.24 -0.09 4.76
C ARG A 141 -4.39 1.39 5.16
N LEU A 142 -3.89 2.33 4.35
CA LEU A 142 -4.14 3.77 4.50
C LEU A 142 -5.34 4.26 3.68
N LEU A 143 -5.63 3.57 2.57
CA LEU A 143 -6.72 3.90 1.65
C LEU A 143 -8.05 3.33 2.15
N GLU A 144 -8.00 2.11 2.71
CA GLU A 144 -9.12 1.36 3.24
C GLU A 144 -8.82 0.99 4.71
N PRO A 145 -9.81 1.03 5.62
CA PRO A 145 -9.65 0.44 6.94
C PRO A 145 -9.36 -1.06 6.79
N ALA A 146 -8.56 -1.62 7.70
CA ALA A 146 -8.20 -3.04 7.64
C ALA A 146 -9.47 -3.91 7.48
N PRO A 147 -9.49 -4.87 6.54
CA PRO A 147 -10.71 -5.60 6.20
C PRO A 147 -11.23 -6.30 7.45
N THR A 148 -12.32 -5.77 7.99
CA THR A 148 -13.00 -6.37 9.14
C THR A 148 -13.46 -7.74 8.68
N TYR A 149 -12.87 -8.80 9.24
CA TYR A 149 -13.12 -10.17 8.78
C TYR A 149 -14.63 -10.43 8.88
N GLY A 150 -15.28 -10.49 7.73
CA GLY A 150 -16.72 -10.34 7.63
C GLY A 150 -17.41 -11.47 8.37
N SER A 151 -18.08 -11.13 9.47
CA SER A 151 -19.01 -12.00 10.18
C SER A 151 -20.17 -12.38 9.24
N SER A 152 -19.97 -13.44 8.48
CA SER A 152 -21.02 -14.17 7.75
C SER A 152 -20.70 -15.66 7.78
N GLY A 153 -20.52 -16.16 9.00
CA GLY A 153 -20.84 -17.53 9.32
C GLY A 153 -22.36 -17.73 9.27
N HIS A 154 -22.94 -17.72 8.06
CA HIS A 154 -24.31 -18.18 7.87
C HIS A 154 -24.32 -19.70 7.92
N LEU A 155 -24.41 -20.22 9.14
CA LEU A 155 -24.87 -21.58 9.39
C LEU A 155 -26.37 -21.60 9.10
N ASP A 156 -26.76 -21.94 7.87
CA ASP A 156 -28.15 -22.19 7.50
C ASP A 156 -28.66 -23.47 8.18
N THR A 157 -28.98 -23.32 9.46
CA THR A 157 -29.67 -24.31 10.28
C THR A 157 -31.17 -24.31 9.97
N THR A 158 -31.54 -24.68 8.75
CA THR A 158 -32.94 -24.99 8.41
C THR A 158 -33.14 -26.49 8.24
N SER A 159 -33.38 -27.15 9.38
CA SER A 159 -33.99 -28.47 9.40
C SER A 159 -35.35 -28.43 8.68
N THR A 160 -35.48 -29.14 7.56
CA THR A 160 -36.67 -29.97 7.24
C THR A 160 -36.36 -30.99 6.13
N GLY A 161 -36.28 -32.27 6.52
CA GLY A 161 -36.76 -33.44 5.76
C GLY A 161 -36.34 -33.68 4.31
N GLY A 162 -35.36 -34.59 4.10
CA GLY A 162 -35.10 -35.22 2.80
C GLY A 162 -34.37 -36.56 2.88
N LYS A 163 -35.10 -37.69 2.81
CA LYS A 163 -34.56 -39.01 2.41
C LYS A 163 -34.09 -38.91 0.93
N VAL A 164 -33.19 -39.71 0.35
CA VAL A 164 -32.64 -41.07 0.57
C VAL A 164 -31.18 -41.08 0.01
N LEU A 165 -30.36 -42.12 -0.16
CA LEU A 165 -30.46 -43.60 -0.12
C LEU A 165 -29.06 -44.20 0.22
N TYR A 166 -29.00 -45.47 0.65
CA TYR A 166 -27.78 -46.30 0.59
C TYR A 166 -27.77 -47.14 -0.70
N LYS A 167 -26.67 -47.16 -1.48
CA LYS A 167 -26.09 -48.43 -1.98
C LYS A 167 -24.68 -48.29 -2.55
N CYS A 168 -23.90 -49.35 -2.40
CA CYS A 168 -22.52 -49.50 -2.83
C CYS A 168 -22.36 -49.73 -4.34
N VAL A 169 -21.14 -49.50 -4.83
CA VAL A 169 -20.29 -50.58 -5.38
C VAL A 169 -18.99 -50.59 -4.58
#